data_AF-A0A257LP47-F1
#
_entry.id   AF-A0A257LP47-F1
#
_cell.length_a   1.000
_cell.length_b   1.000
_cell.length_c   1.000
_cell.angle_alpha   90.00
_cell.angle_beta   90.00
_cell.angle_gamma   90.00
#
_symmetry.space_group_name_H-M   'P 1'
#
loop_
_entity.id
_entity.type
_entity.pdbx_description
1 polymer ?
#
loop_
_entity_poly.entity_id
_entity_poly.type
_entity_poly.pdbx_seq_one_letter_code
_entity_poly.pdbx_strand_id
1 'polypeptide(L)'
;MASNAQTLPDAKANPSTPSILALDLGSTTGWAVRTARCRILHGTAEFRPSRYEGGGMRYLRFGKWLDQTLDVTGGIDAVYFEEVRRHAGTDAAHVFGGLLATLTAWCEEHELPYQGVPVGTWKRHACGKGNA
;
A
#
# COMPACT_ATOMS: atom_id res chain seq x y z
N MET A 1 32.80 7.97 52.02
CA MET A 1 32.36 6.80 51.25
C MET A 1 31.47 7.29 50.12
N ALA A 2 32.03 7.42 48.92
CA ALA A 2 31.26 7.77 47.74
C ALA A 2 30.62 6.49 47.18
N SER A 3 29.32 6.51 46.92
CA SER A 3 28.70 5.56 45.99
C SER A 3 27.85 6.37 45.02
N ASN A 4 28.39 6.47 43.81
CA ASN A 4 27.75 6.95 42.61
C ASN A 4 27.08 5.72 41.96
N ALA A 5 25.79 5.80 41.65
CA ALA A 5 25.20 4.93 40.65
C ALA A 5 24.19 5.76 39.85
N GLN A 6 24.70 6.36 38.77
CA GLN A 6 23.90 6.76 37.63
C GLN A 6 23.29 5.50 37.01
N THR A 7 21.97 5.44 36.90
CA THR A 7 21.30 4.49 36.00
C THR A 7 21.03 5.23 34.69
N LEU A 8 21.73 4.82 33.64
CA LEU A 8 21.64 5.35 32.28
C LEU A 8 20.20 5.18 31.72
N PRO A 9 19.64 6.16 30.99
CA PRO A 9 18.50 5.93 30.13
C PRO A 9 19.01 5.24 28.86
N ASP A 10 18.54 4.03 28.53
CA ASP A 10 18.69 3.49 27.17
C ASP A 10 17.81 2.24 26.96
N ALA A 11 16.50 2.44 26.89
CA ALA A 11 15.75 1.65 25.93
C ALA A 11 15.98 2.30 24.56
N LYS A 12 17.08 1.93 23.88
CA LYS A 12 17.19 2.17 22.44
C LYS A 12 15.91 1.62 21.82
N ALA A 13 15.05 2.50 21.33
CA ALA A 13 13.95 2.10 20.48
C ALA A 13 14.59 1.29 19.35
N ASN A 14 14.34 -0.03 19.34
CA ASN A 14 14.70 -0.84 18.19
C ASN A 14 14.14 -0.11 16.97
N PRO A 15 14.91 0.13 15.90
CA PRO A 15 14.34 0.72 14.70
C PRO A 15 13.24 -0.23 14.25
N SER A 16 11.99 0.15 14.51
CA SER A 16 10.83 -0.58 14.05
C SER A 16 10.93 -0.56 12.54
N THR A 17 11.08 -1.74 11.95
CA THR A 17 11.10 -1.83 10.49
C THR A 17 9.78 -1.25 9.98
N PRO A 18 9.78 -0.28 9.05
CA PRO A 18 8.56 0.39 8.67
C PRO A 18 7.57 -0.59 8.06
N SER A 19 6.31 -0.41 8.43
CA SER A 19 5.15 -1.09 7.88
C SER A 19 4.85 -0.52 6.50
N ILE A 20 4.92 -1.35 5.46
CA ILE A 20 4.77 -0.88 4.07
C ILE A 20 3.66 -1.66 3.40
N LEU A 21 2.70 -0.96 2.78
CA LEU A 21 1.69 -1.52 1.91
C LEU A 21 2.09 -1.29 0.44
N ALA A 22 2.19 -2.36 -0.33
CA ALA A 22 2.41 -2.33 -1.78
C ALA A 22 1.16 -2.79 -2.52
N LEU A 23 0.76 -2.07 -3.57
CA LEU A 23 -0.48 -2.29 -4.32
C LEU A 23 -0.24 -2.39 -5.83
N ASP A 24 -0.89 -3.36 -6.45
CA ASP A 24 -1.08 -3.46 -7.91
C ASP A 24 -2.57 -3.20 -8.22
N LEU A 25 -2.89 -2.00 -8.70
CA LEU A 25 -4.26 -1.51 -8.79
C LEU A 25 -5.01 -2.09 -10.00
N GLY A 26 -6.16 -2.69 -9.75
CA GLY A 26 -7.07 -3.16 -10.79
C GLY A 26 -8.40 -3.64 -10.23
N SER A 27 -9.29 -4.14 -11.10
CA SER A 27 -10.54 -4.76 -10.62
C SER A 27 -10.27 -5.98 -9.73
N THR A 28 -9.11 -6.62 -9.89
CA THR A 28 -8.53 -7.54 -8.92
C THR A 28 -7.21 -6.91 -8.50
N THR A 29 -7.16 -6.30 -7.32
CA THR A 29 -5.98 -5.60 -6.80
C THR A 29 -5.06 -6.58 -6.11
N GLY A 30 -3.80 -6.67 -6.56
CA GLY A 30 -2.75 -7.37 -5.83
C GLY A 30 -2.27 -6.52 -4.64
N TRP A 31 -1.98 -7.15 -3.51
CA TRP A 31 -1.47 -6.43 -2.35
C TRP A 31 -0.42 -7.24 -1.60
N ALA A 32 0.52 -6.53 -0.99
CA ALA A 32 1.47 -7.07 -0.04
C ALA A 32 1.71 -6.05 1.09
N VAL A 33 1.67 -6.49 2.34
CA VAL A 33 2.03 -5.66 3.49
C VAL A 33 3.17 -6.30 4.25
N ARG A 34 4.21 -5.54 4.52
CA ARG A 34 5.22 -5.89 5.52
C ARG A 34 4.81 -5.22 6.82
N THR A 35 4.59 -6.00 7.88
CA THR A 35 4.28 -5.48 9.22
C THR A 35 5.54 -5.02 9.95
N ALA A 36 5.38 -4.25 11.02
CA ALA A 36 6.49 -3.80 11.87
C ALA A 36 7.30 -4.96 12.53
N ARG A 37 6.74 -6.17 12.54
CA ARG A 37 7.41 -7.40 13.01
C ARG A 37 8.10 -8.18 11.88
N CYS A 38 8.37 -7.53 10.76
CA CYS A 38 9.00 -8.12 9.56
C CYS A 38 8.25 -9.30 8.93
N ARG A 39 6.98 -9.51 9.27
CA ARG A 39 6.13 -10.49 8.57
C ARG A 39 5.53 -9.87 7.33
N ILE A 40 5.63 -10.58 6.21
CA ILE A 40 5.04 -10.20 4.93
C ILE A 40 3.74 -11.01 4.77
N LEU A 41 2.63 -10.31 4.56
CA LEU A 41 1.36 -10.88 4.14
C LEU A 41 1.06 -10.37 2.74
N HIS A 42 0.37 -11.17 1.93
CA HIS A 42 0.01 -10.79 0.58
C HIS A 42 -1.26 -11.50 0.13
N GLY A 43 -1.84 -11.02 -0.97
CA GLY A 43 -3.02 -11.63 -1.55
C GLY A 43 -3.60 -10.79 -2.68
N THR A 44 -4.87 -11.03 -2.95
CA THR A 44 -5.66 -10.26 -3.93
C THR A 44 -6.97 -9.81 -3.31
N ALA A 45 -7.45 -8.64 -3.69
CA ALA A 45 -8.77 -8.10 -3.32
C ALA A 45 -9.59 -7.83 -4.59
N GLU A 46 -10.88 -8.18 -4.58
CA GLU A 46 -11.75 -8.03 -5.76
C GLU A 46 -12.70 -6.84 -5.64
N PHE A 47 -12.66 -5.96 -6.63
CA PHE A 47 -13.47 -4.75 -6.75
C PHE A 47 -14.25 -4.71 -8.07
N ARG A 48 -14.59 -5.88 -8.61
CA ARG A 48 -15.45 -5.98 -9.79
C ARG A 48 -16.86 -5.46 -9.47
N PRO A 49 -17.46 -4.64 -10.35
CA PRO A 49 -18.83 -4.18 -10.15
C PRO A 49 -19.83 -5.33 -10.34
N SER A 50 -20.88 -5.35 -9.54
CA SER A 50 -22.06 -6.19 -9.78
C SER A 50 -23.10 -5.45 -10.62
N ARG A 51 -23.95 -6.18 -11.36
CA ARG A 51 -25.04 -5.61 -12.19
C ARG A 51 -26.08 -4.80 -11.40
N TYR A 52 -26.10 -4.96 -10.09
CA TYR A 52 -27.01 -4.27 -9.16
C TYR A 52 -26.33 -3.12 -8.41
N GLU A 53 -25.12 -2.72 -8.80
CA GLU A 53 -24.35 -1.68 -8.12
C GLU A 53 -24.17 -0.44 -9.00
N GLY A 54 -24.24 0.73 -8.37
CA GLY A 54 -23.79 1.97 -8.99
C GLY A 54 -22.29 1.93 -9.28
N GLY A 55 -21.84 2.61 -10.35
CA GLY A 55 -20.45 2.56 -10.82
C GLY A 55 -19.39 2.94 -9.77
N GLY A 56 -19.78 3.73 -8.77
CA GLY A 56 -18.93 4.17 -7.66
C GLY A 56 -18.77 3.18 -6.50
N MET A 57 -19.60 2.14 -6.41
CA MET A 57 -19.57 1.20 -5.27
C MET A 57 -18.24 0.47 -5.14
N ARG A 58 -17.56 0.21 -6.25
CA ARG A 58 -16.23 -0.40 -6.25
C ARG A 58 -15.20 0.44 -5.48
N TYR A 59 -15.29 1.77 -5.59
CA TYR A 59 -14.36 2.70 -4.95
C TYR A 59 -14.66 2.82 -3.45
N LEU A 60 -15.94 2.81 -3.05
CA LEU A 60 -16.31 2.74 -1.64
C LEU A 60 -15.84 1.44 -0.98
N ARG A 61 -15.97 0.30 -1.68
CA ARG A 61 -15.42 -0.98 -1.19
C ARG A 61 -13.90 -0.94 -1.07
N PHE A 62 -13.22 -0.32 -2.03
CA PHE A 62 -11.78 -0.18 -2.00
C PHE A 62 -11.32 0.68 -0.81
N GLY A 63 -11.94 1.84 -0.58
CA GLY A 63 -11.68 2.68 0.60
C GLY A 63 -11.90 1.91 1.91
N LYS A 64 -13.05 1.25 2.07
CA LYS A 64 -13.33 0.42 3.25
C LYS A 64 -12.30 -0.69 3.45
N TRP A 65 -11.82 -1.29 2.36
CA TRP A 65 -10.78 -2.32 2.43
C TRP A 65 -9.43 -1.74 2.89
N LEU A 66 -9.09 -0.51 2.51
CA LEU A 66 -7.89 0.18 3.00
C LEU A 66 -7.99 0.43 4.52
N ASP A 67 -9.12 0.91 5.01
CA ASP A 67 -9.37 1.10 6.46
C ASP A 67 -9.17 -0.21 7.23
N GLN A 68 -9.80 -1.28 6.76
CA GLN A 68 -9.67 -2.60 7.36
C GLN A 68 -8.23 -3.12 7.33
N THR A 69 -7.48 -2.82 6.27
CA THR A 69 -6.08 -3.20 6.14
C THR A 69 -5.24 -2.46 7.17
N LEU A 70 -5.42 -1.14 7.29
CA LEU A 70 -4.74 -0.30 8.27
C LEU A 70 -4.97 -0.79 9.70
N ASP A 71 -6.23 -1.10 10.04
CA ASP A 71 -6.63 -1.62 11.35
C ASP A 71 -5.98 -2.98 11.66
N VAL A 72 -6.08 -3.93 10.72
CA VAL A 72 -5.58 -5.31 10.92
C VAL A 72 -4.05 -5.36 10.99
N THR A 73 -3.35 -4.48 10.27
CA THR A 73 -1.89 -4.43 10.31
C THR A 73 -1.36 -3.69 11.54
N GLY A 74 -2.24 -2.99 12.27
CA GLY A 74 -1.87 -2.14 13.40
C GLY A 74 -1.10 -0.89 12.98
N GLY A 75 -1.32 -0.41 11.75
CA GLY A 75 -0.63 0.73 11.16
C GLY A 75 0.08 0.44 9.83
N ILE A 76 0.24 1.49 9.03
CA ILE A 76 0.97 1.54 7.77
C ILE A 76 1.80 2.83 7.81
N ASP A 77 3.10 2.75 7.54
CA ASP A 77 4.00 3.91 7.54
C ASP A 77 4.17 4.52 6.13
N ALA A 78 3.95 3.71 5.09
CA ALA A 78 4.01 4.17 3.70
C ALA A 78 3.25 3.23 2.75
N VAL A 79 2.74 3.82 1.66
CA VAL A 79 2.07 3.09 0.57
C VAL A 79 2.85 3.23 -0.73
N TYR A 80 3.05 2.12 -1.44
CA TYR A 80 3.60 2.11 -2.79
C TYR A 80 2.62 1.46 -3.75
N PHE A 81 2.54 1.96 -4.97
CA PHE A 81 1.70 1.36 -6.00
C PHE A 81 2.39 1.37 -7.36
N GLU A 82 2.00 0.46 -8.24
CA GLU A 82 2.50 0.43 -9.61
C GLU A 82 1.97 1.63 -10.43
N GLU A 83 2.89 2.43 -10.97
CA GLU A 83 2.54 3.53 -11.90
C GLU A 83 2.37 2.96 -13.31
N VAL A 84 1.12 2.75 -13.73
CA VAL A 84 0.78 2.30 -15.08
C VAL A 84 0.70 3.50 -16.02
N ARG A 85 1.66 3.59 -16.96
CA ARG A 85 1.73 4.71 -17.94
C ARG A 85 0.94 4.47 -19.22
N ARG A 86 0.51 3.23 -19.48
CA ARG A 86 -0.23 2.84 -20.69
C ARG A 86 -1.26 1.77 -20.33
N HIS A 87 -2.53 2.05 -20.60
CA HIS A 87 -3.60 1.06 -20.50
C HIS A 87 -3.97 0.59 -21.91
N ALA A 88 -4.17 -0.72 -22.08
CA ALA A 88 -4.56 -1.30 -23.36
C ALA A 88 -6.02 -0.97 -23.76
N GLY A 89 -6.84 -0.43 -22.84
CA GLY A 89 -8.23 -0.04 -23.10
C GLY A 89 -8.76 1.02 -22.13
N THR A 90 -9.79 1.75 -22.58
CA THR A 90 -10.40 2.88 -21.85
C THR A 90 -11.05 2.46 -20.52
N ASP A 91 -11.71 1.31 -20.48
CA ASP A 91 -12.34 0.81 -19.24
C ASP A 91 -11.29 0.53 -18.16
N ALA A 92 -10.20 -0.15 -18.51
CA ALA A 92 -9.08 -0.39 -17.61
C ALA A 92 -8.45 0.92 -17.10
N ALA A 93 -8.33 1.93 -17.96
CA ALA A 93 -7.85 3.25 -17.57
C ALA A 93 -8.80 3.96 -16.59
N HIS A 94 -10.11 3.88 -16.81
CA HIS A 94 -11.10 4.47 -15.90
C HIS A 94 -11.10 3.78 -14.52
N VAL A 95 -11.02 2.44 -14.50
CA VAL A 95 -10.94 1.69 -13.25
C VAL A 95 -9.67 2.02 -12.49
N PHE A 96 -8.51 1.98 -13.16
CA PHE A 96 -7.24 2.34 -12.55
C PHE A 96 -7.27 3.78 -12.02
N GLY A 97 -7.72 4.74 -12.82
CA GLY A 97 -7.81 6.15 -12.41
C GLY A 97 -8.73 6.36 -11.20
N GLY A 98 -9.88 5.69 -11.15
CA GLY A 98 -10.79 5.78 -10.00
C GLY A 98 -10.23 5.14 -8.73
N LEU A 99 -9.55 4.00 -8.85
CA LEU A 99 -8.86 3.36 -7.73
C LEU A 99 -7.69 4.23 -7.24
N LEU A 100 -6.89 4.78 -8.16
CA LEU A 100 -5.77 5.66 -7.84
C LEU A 100 -6.27 6.92 -7.11
N ALA A 101 -7.29 7.59 -7.61
CA ALA A 101 -7.86 8.77 -6.96
C ALA A 101 -8.38 8.44 -5.54
N THR A 102 -8.99 7.27 -5.37
CA THR A 102 -9.45 6.80 -4.07
C THR A 102 -8.29 6.53 -3.12
N LEU A 103 -7.24 5.84 -3.59
CA LEU A 103 -6.05 5.54 -2.82
C LEU A 103 -5.36 6.82 -2.35
N THR A 104 -5.11 7.75 -3.27
CA THR A 104 -4.39 8.98 -2.94
C THR A 104 -5.20 9.84 -1.99
N ALA A 105 -6.51 9.97 -2.20
CA ALA A 105 -7.37 10.69 -1.26
C ALA A 105 -7.36 10.07 0.15
N TRP A 106 -7.42 8.73 0.23
CA TRP A 106 -7.35 8.01 1.49
C TRP A 106 -6.00 8.21 2.20
N CYS A 107 -4.89 8.19 1.45
CA CYS A 107 -3.57 8.47 2.01
C CYS A 107 -3.47 9.90 2.55
N GLU A 108 -3.99 10.91 1.83
CA GLU A 108 -4.02 12.29 2.32
C GLU A 108 -4.84 12.43 3.60
N GLU A 109 -6.01 11.78 3.67
CA GLU A 109 -6.88 11.78 4.87
C GLU A 109 -6.18 11.20 6.10
N HIS A 110 -5.30 10.22 5.91
CA HIS A 110 -4.57 9.53 6.98
C HIS A 110 -3.14 10.04 7.18
N GLU A 111 -2.75 11.11 6.48
CA GLU A 111 -1.39 11.67 6.50
C GLU A 111 -0.29 10.63 6.16
N LEU A 112 -0.62 9.68 5.27
CA LEU A 112 0.27 8.58 4.89
C LEU A 112 1.10 8.96 3.65
N PRO A 113 2.44 8.85 3.71
CA PRO A 113 3.27 8.97 2.53
C PRO A 113 2.93 7.92 1.47
N TYR A 114 2.80 8.33 0.22
CA TYR A 114 2.57 7.42 -0.91
C TYR A 114 3.42 7.74 -2.12
N GLN A 115 3.79 6.70 -2.89
CA GLN A 115 4.58 6.87 -4.10
C GLN A 115 4.21 5.86 -5.19
N GLY A 116 3.97 6.39 -6.40
CA GLY A 116 3.90 5.60 -7.62
C GLY A 116 5.29 5.13 -8.04
N VAL A 117 5.46 3.83 -8.26
CA VAL A 117 6.69 3.22 -8.74
C VAL A 117 6.49 2.80 -10.19
N PRO A 118 7.27 3.32 -11.15
CA PRO A 118 7.17 2.89 -12.53
C PRO A 118 7.38 1.37 -12.65
N VAL A 119 6.54 0.70 -13.44
CA VAL A 119 6.63 -0.75 -13.71
C VAL A 119 8.04 -1.19 -14.09
N GLY A 120 8.74 -0.35 -14.86
CA GLY A 120 10.11 -0.61 -15.32
C GLY A 120 11.20 -0.49 -14.25
N THR A 121 10.89 0.09 -13.08
CA THR A 121 11.83 0.26 -11.96
C THR A 121 11.91 -1.03 -11.14
N TRP A 122 10.78 -1.66 -10.82
CA TRP A 122 10.77 -2.93 -10.09
C TRP A 122 11.29 -4.07 -10.96
N LYS A 123 10.92 -4.12 -12.26
CA LYS A 123 11.44 -5.13 -13.21
C LYS A 123 12.96 -5.07 -13.38
N ARG A 124 13.57 -3.88 -13.21
CA ARG A 124 15.03 -3.71 -13.24
C ARG A 124 15.70 -4.25 -11.98
N HIS A 125 15.07 -4.07 -10.83
CA HIS A 125 15.58 -4.54 -9.53
C HIS A 125 15.34 -6.03 -9.28
N ALA A 126 14.20 -6.58 -9.75
CA ALA A 126 13.82 -7.97 -9.53
C ALA A 126 14.31 -8.95 -10.61
N CYS A 127 14.40 -8.52 -11.88
CA CYS A 127 14.66 -9.42 -13.01
C CYS A 127 15.74 -8.93 -14.01
N GLY A 128 16.46 -7.85 -13.70
CA GLY A 128 17.62 -7.39 -14.50
C GLY A 128 17.34 -6.85 -15.91
N LYS A 129 16.13 -7.01 -16.47
CA LYS A 129 15.74 -6.42 -17.77
C LYS A 129 14.28 -5.96 -17.77
N GLY A 130 14.08 -4.65 -17.90
CA GLY A 130 12.78 -3.99 -17.87
C GLY A 130 12.01 -4.02 -19.20
N ASN A 131 11.85 -5.19 -19.82
CA ASN A 131 11.05 -5.39 -21.05
C ASN A 131 10.32 -6.75 -21.05
N ALA A 132 9.67 -7.10 -19.94
CA ALA A 132 8.67 -8.16 -19.90
C ALA A 132 7.28 -7.54 -19.75
#